data_AF-A0A097EL85-F1
#
_entry.id   AF-A0A097EL85-F1
#
_cell.length_a   1.000
_cell.length_b   1.000
_cell.length_c   1.000
_cell.angle_alpha   90.00
_cell.angle_beta   90.00
_cell.angle_gamma   90.00
#
_symmetry.space_group_name_H-M   'P 1'
#
loop_
_entity.id
_entity.type
_entity.pdbx_description
1 polymer ?
#
loop_
_entity_poly.entity_id
_entity_poly.type
_entity_poly.pdbx_seq_one_letter_code
_entity_poly.pdbx_strand_id
1 'polypeptide(L)'
;MTVAARETALALLASRSPDATVCPSEVARAIAPKEAWRDAMPLVHAAIDGLVEEGQVRLSWKGRPLAVRDGPYRIGRATPPS
;
A
#
# COMPACT_ATOMS: atom_id res chain seq x y z
N MET A 1 -4.84 -13.37 -7.92
CA MET A 1 -4.21 -13.24 -6.59
C MET A 1 -3.96 -11.80 -6.14
N THR A 2 -4.27 -10.76 -6.93
CA THR A 2 -4.11 -9.33 -6.56
C THR A 2 -5.10 -8.84 -5.51
N VAL A 3 -6.31 -9.43 -5.47
CA VAL A 3 -7.36 -9.13 -4.48
C VAL A 3 -6.84 -9.26 -3.04
N ALA A 4 -6.07 -10.32 -2.75
CA ALA A 4 -5.49 -10.52 -1.42
C ALA A 4 -4.54 -9.38 -1.01
N ALA A 5 -3.74 -8.83 -1.93
CA ALA A 5 -2.84 -7.72 -1.63
C ALA A 5 -3.60 -6.41 -1.39
N ARG A 6 -4.65 -6.15 -2.18
CA ARG A 6 -5.52 -4.98 -2.03
C ARG A 6 -6.19 -4.98 -0.66
N GLU A 7 -6.87 -6.07 -0.32
CA GLU A 7 -7.58 -6.22 0.96
C GLU A 7 -6.62 -6.14 2.14
N THR A 8 -5.45 -6.79 2.04
CA THR A 8 -4.42 -6.73 3.08
C THR A 8 -3.90 -5.32 3.29
N ALA A 9 -3.64 -4.56 2.22
CA ALA A 9 -3.20 -3.17 2.35
C ALA A 9 -4.24 -2.31 3.08
N LEU A 10 -5.52 -2.43 2.71
CA LEU A 10 -6.61 -1.71 3.35
C LEU A 10 -6.81 -2.14 4.81
N ALA A 11 -6.72 -3.43 5.12
CA ALA A 11 -6.84 -3.94 6.49
C ALA A 11 -5.69 -3.45 7.38
N LEU A 12 -4.45 -3.47 6.87
CA LEU A 12 -3.27 -2.95 7.57
C LEU A 12 -3.37 -1.44 7.79
N LEU A 13 -3.93 -0.70 6.82
CA LEU A 13 -4.20 0.70 7.00
C LEU A 13 -5.28 0.89 8.06
N ALA A 14 -6.40 0.17 7.99
CA ALA A 14 -7.56 0.29 8.89
C ALA A 14 -7.23 0.01 10.36
N SER A 15 -6.27 -0.89 10.63
CA SER A 15 -5.82 -1.20 12.00
C SER A 15 -4.92 -0.14 12.64
N ARG A 16 -4.51 0.88 11.89
CA ARG A 16 -3.62 1.97 12.38
C ARG A 16 -4.39 3.27 12.64
N SER A 17 -3.71 4.27 13.19
CA SER A 17 -4.22 5.63 13.28
C SER A 17 -4.55 6.20 11.88
N PRO A 18 -5.50 7.16 11.76
CA PRO A 18 -5.92 7.71 10.47
C PRO A 18 -4.77 8.27 9.60
N ASP A 19 -3.76 8.88 10.23
CA ASP A 19 -2.61 9.48 9.56
C ASP A 19 -1.43 8.52 9.37
N ALA A 20 -1.55 7.29 9.88
CA ALA A 20 -0.49 6.30 9.78
C ALA A 20 -0.34 5.80 8.35
N THR A 21 0.88 5.36 8.03
CA THR A 21 1.20 4.77 6.74
C THR A 21 1.77 3.37 6.90
N VAL A 22 1.64 2.56 5.85
CA VAL A 22 2.29 1.24 5.70
C VAL A 22 3.31 1.31 4.57
N CYS A 23 4.27 0.40 4.52
CA CYS A 23 5.12 0.20 3.34
C CYS A 23 4.67 -1.03 2.54
N PRO A 24 5.02 -1.13 1.25
CA PRO A 24 4.63 -2.28 0.42
C PRO A 24 5.15 -3.62 0.98
N SER A 25 6.35 -3.65 1.57
CA SER A 25 6.90 -4.90 2.10
C SER A 25 6.15 -5.42 3.34
N GLU A 26 5.48 -4.56 4.11
CA GLU A 26 4.57 -4.99 5.18
C GLU A 26 3.36 -5.75 4.60
N VAL A 27 2.78 -5.22 3.52
CA VAL A 27 1.68 -5.89 2.79
C VAL A 27 2.13 -7.24 2.23
N ALA A 28 3.33 -7.28 1.62
CA ALA A 28 3.89 -8.48 1.03
C ALA A 28 4.15 -9.60 2.06
N ARG A 29 4.67 -9.24 3.24
CA ARG A 29 4.91 -10.18 4.34
C ARG A 29 3.62 -10.73 4.95
N ALA A 30 2.50 -10.03 4.78
CA ALA A 30 1.20 -10.47 5.27
C ALA A 30 0.51 -11.45 4.29
N ILE A 31 0.81 -11.38 2.99
CA ILE A 31 0.21 -12.27 1.98
C ILE A 31 1.09 -13.44 1.54
N ALA A 32 2.38 -13.43 1.89
CA ALA A 32 3.33 -14.45 1.50
C ALA A 32 4.22 -14.89 2.68
N PRO A 33 4.71 -16.14 2.66
CA PRO A 33 5.66 -16.64 3.64
C PRO A 33 6.90 -15.75 3.76
N LYS A 34 7.53 -15.75 4.94
CA LYS A 34 8.63 -14.83 5.31
C LYS A 34 9.84 -14.86 4.37
N GLU A 35 10.07 -15.95 3.64
CA GLU A 35 11.17 -16.06 2.68
C GLU A 35 10.76 -15.66 1.24
N ALA A 36 9.47 -15.72 0.91
CA ALA A 36 8.94 -15.52 -0.44
C ALA A 36 8.27 -14.14 -0.66
N TRP A 37 8.22 -13.26 0.35
CA TRP A 37 7.53 -11.96 0.23
C TRP A 37 8.08 -11.07 -0.90
N ARG A 38 9.36 -11.24 -1.28
CA ARG A 38 9.95 -10.47 -2.38
C ARG A 38 9.28 -10.81 -3.71
N ASP A 39 8.91 -12.06 -3.92
CA ASP A 39 8.24 -12.54 -5.13
C ASP A 39 6.79 -12.01 -5.22
N ALA A 40 6.21 -11.65 -4.07
CA ALA A 40 4.90 -11.01 -4.00
C ALA A 40 4.95 -9.50 -4.29
N MET A 41 6.13 -8.87 -4.39
CA MET A 41 6.23 -7.42 -4.59
C MET A 41 5.59 -6.89 -5.87
N PRO A 42 5.76 -7.51 -7.05
CA PRO A 42 5.08 -7.05 -8.26
C PRO A 42 3.54 -7.04 -8.10
N LEU A 43 3.00 -8.03 -7.38
CA LEU A 43 1.58 -8.16 -7.12
C LEU A 43 1.07 -7.10 -6.13
N VAL A 44 1.85 -6.80 -5.09
CA VAL A 44 1.55 -5.69 -4.18
C VAL A 44 1.58 -4.37 -4.92
N HIS A 45 2.60 -4.13 -5.74
CA HIS A 45 2.71 -2.90 -6.53
C HIS A 45 1.49 -2.68 -7.43
N ALA A 46 1.09 -3.69 -8.20
CA ALA A 46 -0.10 -3.60 -9.05
C ALA A 46 -1.38 -3.34 -8.24
N ALA A 47 -1.54 -3.95 -7.07
CA ALA A 47 -2.69 -3.71 -6.20
C ALA A 47 -2.72 -2.28 -5.63
N ILE A 48 -1.56 -1.75 -5.25
CA ILE A 48 -1.45 -0.37 -4.76
C ILE A 48 -1.73 0.63 -5.88
N ASP A 49 -1.23 0.39 -7.09
CA ASP A 49 -1.50 1.26 -8.23
C ASP A 49 -3.01 1.37 -8.51
N GLY A 50 -3.73 0.24 -8.53
CA GLY A 50 -5.18 0.25 -8.66
C GLY A 50 -5.90 0.99 -7.53
N LEU A 51 -5.45 0.85 -6.28
CA LEU A 51 -6.02 1.59 -5.15
C LEU A 51 -5.78 3.10 -5.22
N VAL A 52 -4.68 3.54 -5.83
CA VAL A 52 -4.38 4.95 -6.06
C VAL A 52 -5.29 5.50 -7.15
N GLU A 53 -5.46 4.76 -8.25
CA GLU A 53 -6.38 5.12 -9.35
C GLU A 53 -7.83 5.23 -8.86
N GLU A 54 -8.25 4.34 -7.95
CA GLU A 54 -9.56 4.37 -7.31
C GLU A 54 -9.71 5.45 -6.22
N GLY A 55 -8.63 6.17 -5.89
CA GLY A 55 -8.64 7.19 -4.84
C GLY A 55 -8.84 6.64 -3.42
N GLN A 56 -8.58 5.35 -3.19
CA GLN A 56 -8.71 4.72 -1.86
C GLN A 56 -7.47 4.95 -0.99
N VAL A 57 -6.31 5.07 -1.60
CA VAL A 57 -5.03 5.29 -0.92
C VAL A 57 -4.26 6.42 -1.58
N ARG A 58 -3.32 7.01 -0.83
CA ARG A 58 -2.37 8.01 -1.30
C ARG A 58 -0.94 7.54 -1.07
N LEU A 59 -0.03 7.96 -1.92
CA LEU A 59 1.38 7.65 -1.81
C LEU A 59 2.15 8.86 -1.28
N SER A 60 3.20 8.59 -0.49
CA SER A 60 4.13 9.62 -0.06
C SER A 60 5.55 9.10 0.10
N TRP A 61 6.54 9.98 -0.04
CA TRP A 61 7.94 9.68 0.23
C TRP A 61 8.63 10.90 0.85
N LYS A 62 9.35 10.68 1.96
CA LYS A 62 9.99 11.76 2.74
C LYS A 62 9.04 12.93 3.06
N GLY A 63 7.77 12.60 3.39
CA GLY A 63 6.73 13.59 3.69
C GLY A 63 6.12 14.30 2.49
N ARG A 64 6.55 14.00 1.26
CA ARG A 64 6.00 14.59 0.03
C ARG A 64 5.01 13.63 -0.63
N PRO A 65 3.85 14.10 -1.11
CA PRO A 65 2.91 13.26 -1.85
C PRO A 65 3.53 12.81 -3.17
N LEU A 66 3.19 11.59 -3.59
CA LEU A 66 3.57 11.03 -4.88
C LEU A 66 2.29 10.70 -5.69
N ALA A 67 2.27 11.12 -6.96
CA ALA A 67 1.17 10.79 -7.88
C ALA A 67 1.28 9.35 -8.40
N VAL A 68 2.51 8.87 -8.59
CA VAL A 68 2.84 7.51 -9.03
C VAL A 68 3.91 6.92 -8.11
N ARG A 69 3.97 5.60 -8.01
CA ARG A 69 5.06 4.95 -7.27
C ARG A 69 6.40 5.27 -7.92
N ASP A 70 7.32 5.79 -7.12
CA ASP A 70 8.71 5.98 -7.50
C ASP A 70 9.61 5.63 -6.30
N GLY A 71 10.60 4.76 -6.53
CA GLY A 71 11.51 4.29 -5.50
C GLY A 71 10.80 3.78 -4.22
N PRO A 72 11.37 4.04 -3.03
CA PRO A 72 10.70 3.76 -1.77
C PRO A 72 9.51 4.70 -1.57
N TYR A 73 8.38 4.15 -1.14
CA TYR A 73 7.18 4.93 -0.86
C TYR A 73 6.41 4.37 0.35
N ARG A 74 5.51 5.20 0.88
CA ARG A 74 4.58 4.90 1.95
C ARG A 74 3.15 4.99 1.41
N ILE A 75 2.29 4.13 1.90
CA ILE A 75 0.88 4.06 1.53
C ILE A 75 0.10 4.59 2.72
N GLY A 76 -0.76 5.57 2.51
CA GLY A 76 -1.68 6.09 3.51
C GLY A 76 -3.12 6.01 3.01
N ARG A 77 -4.09 6.12 3.92
CA ARG A 77 -5.50 6.25 3.54
C ARG A 77 -5.69 7.55 2.75
N ALA A 78 -6.52 7.53 1.72
CA ALA A 78 -7.03 8.77 1.16
C ALA A 78 -7.88 9.46 2.24
N THR A 79 -7.51 10.68 2.61
CA THR A 79 -8.41 11.53 3.40
C THR A 79 -9.49 12.00 2.43
N PRO A 80 -10.79 11.81 2.72
CA PRO A 80 -11.82 12.45 1.91
C PRO A 80 -11.56 13.97 1.92
N PRO A 81 -11.66 14.66 0.77
CA PRO A 81 -11.65 16.11 0.79
C PRO A 81 -12.78 16.57 1.71
N SER A 82 -12.44 17.43 2.69
CA SER A 82 -13.42 18.08 3.56
C SER A 82 -14.38 18.94 2.77
#